data_AF-A0A4Y9XQI3-F1
#
_entry.id   AF-A0A4Y9XQI3-F1
#
_cell.length_a   1.000
_cell.length_b   1.000
_cell.length_c   1.000
_cell.angle_alpha   90.00
_cell.angle_beta   90.00
_cell.angle_gamma   90.00
#
_symmetry.space_group_name_H-M   'P 1'
#
loop_
_entity.id
_entity.type
_entity.pdbx_description
1 polymer ?
#
loop_
_entity_poly.entity_id
_entity_poly.type
_entity_poly.pdbx_seq_one_letter_code
_entity_poly.pdbx_strand_id
1 'polypeptide(L)'
;MAPIRSHGQTEYQRKRISNRSHLRNLIKHNLCTVSKQPLAQMSWKRYQSRIVERYKVEIVGWPSDIPFMDPSDVSLGCMRLLLLIQSWEDGRTCFVELSKEEVAVRKAEYRAKVATGEIIAPKPYALRSDCGDRRPHLQKGSAGRHNKKLFYSKSVRYIDDSDAELEGLEDLE
;
A
#
# COMPACT_ATOMS: atom_id res chain seq x y z
N MET A 1 38.22 21.30 13.98
CA MET A 1 37.61 20.71 12.77
C MET A 1 36.68 19.59 13.19
N ALA A 2 35.39 19.66 12.84
CA ALA A 2 34.45 18.58 13.15
C ALA A 2 34.73 17.38 12.22
N PRO A 3 34.71 16.13 12.71
CA PRO A 3 34.92 14.98 11.86
C PRO A 3 33.75 14.86 10.87
N ILE A 4 34.06 14.91 9.57
CA ILE A 4 33.10 14.65 8.50
C ILE A 4 32.73 13.17 8.61
N ARG A 5 31.56 12.88 9.15
CA ARG A 5 31.01 11.52 9.22
C ARG A 5 30.73 11.07 7.79
N SER A 6 31.65 10.32 7.21
CA SER A 6 31.38 9.53 6.01
C SER A 6 30.30 8.50 6.34
N HIS A 7 29.04 8.82 6.04
CA HIS A 7 27.93 7.87 6.05
C HIS A 7 28.01 6.94 4.83
N GLY A 8 29.20 6.40 4.55
CA GLY A 8 29.38 5.35 3.56
C GLY A 8 28.70 4.07 4.04
N GLN A 9 27.91 3.44 3.18
CA GLN A 9 27.35 2.13 3.50
C GLN A 9 28.49 1.12 3.68
N THR A 10 28.45 0.37 4.78
CA THR A 10 29.40 -0.72 5.03
C THR A 10 29.22 -1.82 3.99
N GLU A 11 30.26 -2.64 3.78
CA GLU A 11 30.18 -3.78 2.85
C GLU A 11 29.00 -4.70 3.17
N TYR A 12 28.74 -4.95 4.45
CA TYR A 12 27.59 -5.71 4.93
C TYR A 12 26.26 -5.08 4.49
N GLN A 13 26.11 -3.77 4.64
CA GLN A 13 24.91 -3.05 4.21
C GLN A 13 24.72 -3.16 2.69
N ARG A 14 25.79 -3.01 1.89
CA ARG A 14 25.73 -3.16 0.42
C ARG A 14 25.32 -4.57 0.01
N LYS A 15 25.94 -5.60 0.59
CA LYS A 15 25.58 -7.01 0.35
C LYS A 15 24.12 -7.27 0.69
N ARG A 16 23.67 -6.78 1.85
CA ARG A 16 22.27 -6.94 2.29
C ARG A 16 21.28 -6.23 1.36
N ILE A 17 21.61 -5.02 0.89
CA ILE A 17 20.79 -4.29 -0.11
C ILE A 17 20.73 -5.07 -1.41
N SER A 18 21.87 -5.55 -1.90
CA SER A 18 21.98 -6.37 -3.12
C SER A 18 21.11 -7.63 -3.05
N ASN A 19 21.21 -8.38 -1.94
CA ASN A 19 20.43 -9.58 -1.72
C ASN A 19 18.92 -9.29 -1.68
N ARG A 20 18.50 -8.16 -1.08
CA ARG A 20 17.09 -7.73 -1.07
C ARG A 20 16.59 -7.37 -2.47
N SER A 21 17.39 -6.68 -3.28
CA SER A 21 17.03 -6.41 -4.68
C SER A 21 16.93 -7.71 -5.48
N HIS A 22 17.88 -8.61 -5.30
CA HIS A 22 17.89 -9.90 -5.97
C HIS A 22 16.64 -10.72 -5.64
N LEU A 23 16.31 -10.88 -4.36
CA LEU A 23 15.10 -11.57 -3.92
C LEU A 23 13.82 -10.95 -4.51
N ARG A 24 13.70 -9.62 -4.51
CA ARG A 24 12.52 -8.95 -5.10
C ARG A 24 12.39 -9.23 -6.59
N ASN A 25 13.50 -9.24 -7.32
CA ASN A 25 13.51 -9.53 -8.74
C ASN A 25 13.12 -10.99 -9.00
N LEU A 26 13.63 -11.91 -8.17
CA LEU A 26 13.30 -13.34 -8.24
C LEU A 26 11.80 -13.59 -8.00
N ILE A 27 11.24 -13.04 -6.92
CA ILE A 27 9.81 -13.12 -6.60
C ILE A 27 8.97 -12.52 -7.72
N LYS A 28 9.34 -11.33 -8.22
CA LYS A 28 8.61 -10.67 -9.32
C LYS A 28 8.65 -11.52 -10.59
N HIS A 29 9.82 -12.06 -10.94
CA HIS A 29 9.99 -12.90 -12.11
C HIS A 29 9.11 -14.14 -12.02
N ASN A 30 9.19 -14.89 -10.92
CA ASN A 30 8.36 -16.08 -10.70
C ASN A 30 6.87 -15.76 -10.72
N LEU A 31 6.45 -14.65 -10.10
CA LEU A 31 5.07 -14.18 -10.14
C LEU A 31 4.59 -13.96 -11.58
N CYS A 32 5.35 -13.19 -12.38
CA CYS A 32 4.98 -12.89 -13.77
C CYS A 32 4.92 -14.16 -14.64
N THR A 33 5.85 -15.09 -14.42
CA THR A 33 5.93 -16.37 -15.14
C THR A 33 4.70 -17.24 -14.84
N VAL A 34 4.37 -17.45 -13.57
CA VAL A 34 3.25 -18.31 -13.16
C VAL A 34 1.91 -17.65 -13.48
N SER A 35 1.76 -16.35 -13.24
CA SER A 35 0.51 -15.64 -13.52
C SER A 35 0.29 -15.35 -15.00
N LYS A 36 1.28 -15.63 -15.87
CA LYS A 36 1.28 -15.32 -17.31
C LYS A 36 0.99 -13.83 -17.60
N GLN A 37 1.39 -12.94 -16.68
CA GLN A 37 1.17 -11.50 -16.79
C GLN A 37 2.48 -10.74 -16.57
N PRO A 38 3.07 -10.11 -17.60
CA PRO A 38 4.40 -9.51 -17.51
C PRO A 38 4.44 -8.27 -16.59
N LEU A 39 3.29 -7.60 -16.41
CA LEU A 39 3.14 -6.42 -15.56
C LEU A 39 2.63 -6.75 -14.15
N ALA A 40 2.65 -8.02 -13.75
CA ALA A 40 2.27 -8.40 -12.40
C ALA A 40 3.19 -7.73 -11.36
N GLN A 41 2.58 -7.25 -10.27
CA GLN A 41 3.30 -6.60 -9.18
C GLN A 41 2.92 -7.23 -7.86
N MET A 42 3.94 -7.53 -7.06
CA MET A 42 3.76 -8.12 -5.74
C MET A 42 3.14 -7.10 -4.77
N SER A 43 2.21 -7.54 -3.94
CA SER A 43 1.61 -6.72 -2.89
C SER A 43 1.46 -7.53 -1.60
N TRP A 44 2.33 -7.26 -0.63
CA TRP A 44 2.32 -7.96 0.67
C TRP A 44 1.12 -7.53 1.53
N LYS A 45 0.86 -6.21 1.63
CA LYS A 45 -0.24 -5.66 2.45
C LYS A 45 -1.64 -6.05 1.98
N ARG A 46 -1.80 -6.30 0.68
CA ARG A 46 -3.07 -6.70 0.06
C ARG A 46 -2.91 -8.00 -0.71
N TYR A 47 -2.17 -8.94 -0.11
CA TYR A 47 -1.82 -10.20 -0.76
C TYR A 47 -3.05 -10.97 -1.24
N GLN A 48 -4.05 -11.15 -0.37
CA GLN A 48 -5.27 -11.87 -0.73
C GLN A 48 -5.95 -11.29 -1.97
N SER A 49 -6.25 -9.98 -1.99
CA SER A 49 -7.03 -9.39 -3.08
C SER A 49 -6.23 -9.13 -4.35
N ARG A 50 -4.94 -8.77 -4.23
CA ARG A 50 -4.11 -8.40 -5.38
C ARG A 50 -3.30 -9.55 -5.97
N ILE A 51 -3.04 -10.61 -5.22
CA ILE A 51 -2.26 -11.76 -5.68
C ILE A 51 -3.18 -12.96 -5.83
N VAL A 52 -3.79 -13.42 -4.74
CA VAL A 52 -4.63 -14.63 -4.75
C VAL A 52 -5.87 -14.44 -5.62
N GLU A 53 -6.69 -13.41 -5.36
CA GLU A 53 -7.94 -13.21 -6.13
C GLU A 53 -7.70 -12.69 -7.55
N ARG A 54 -6.75 -11.77 -7.73
CA ARG A 54 -6.53 -11.10 -9.03
C ARG A 54 -5.72 -11.95 -10.00
N TYR A 55 -4.62 -12.53 -9.53
CA TYR A 55 -3.70 -13.29 -10.38
C TYR A 55 -3.94 -14.80 -10.27
N LYS A 56 -4.75 -15.26 -9.29
CA LYS A 56 -5.03 -16.69 -9.07
C LYS A 56 -3.76 -17.48 -8.81
N VAL A 57 -2.87 -16.89 -8.01
CA VAL A 57 -1.61 -17.53 -7.62
C VAL A 57 -1.43 -17.42 -6.12
N GLU A 58 -0.80 -18.42 -5.54
CA GLU A 58 -0.47 -18.48 -4.12
C GLU A 58 0.99 -18.87 -3.92
N ILE A 59 1.59 -18.40 -2.82
CA ILE A 59 2.93 -18.78 -2.41
C ILE A 59 2.82 -20.03 -1.55
N VAL A 60 3.46 -21.09 -1.99
CA VAL A 60 3.55 -22.35 -1.25
C VAL A 60 4.97 -22.52 -0.72
N GLY A 61 5.11 -23.15 0.46
CA GLY A 61 6.41 -23.50 1.04
C GLY A 61 7.18 -22.34 1.66
N TRP A 62 6.50 -21.25 2.03
CA TRP A 62 7.16 -20.15 2.72
C TRP A 62 7.73 -20.60 4.08
N PRO A 63 8.99 -20.30 4.42
CA PRO A 63 9.63 -20.79 5.63
C PRO A 63 8.96 -20.23 6.91
N SER A 64 8.70 -21.11 7.89
CA SER A 64 8.07 -20.76 9.18
C SER A 64 8.86 -19.73 9.99
N ASP A 65 10.19 -19.75 9.86
CA ASP A 65 11.07 -18.87 10.61
C ASP A 65 11.02 -17.43 10.13
N ILE A 66 10.41 -17.15 8.96
CA ILE A 66 10.40 -15.81 8.35
C ILE A 66 8.98 -15.27 8.30
N PRO A 67 8.71 -14.09 8.90
CA PRO A 67 7.39 -13.51 8.84
C PRO A 67 6.99 -13.20 7.39
N PHE A 68 5.74 -13.47 7.05
CA PHE A 68 5.20 -13.24 5.71
C PHE A 68 4.95 -11.74 5.48
N MET A 69 6.00 -11.04 5.03
CA MET A 69 6.02 -9.59 4.85
C MET A 69 7.00 -9.19 3.74
N ASP A 70 7.03 -7.91 3.37
CA ASP A 70 8.01 -7.40 2.41
C ASP A 70 9.44 -7.59 2.97
N PRO A 71 10.33 -8.32 2.26
CA PRO A 71 11.73 -8.51 2.69
C PRO A 71 12.53 -7.21 2.83
N SER A 72 12.06 -6.12 2.23
CA SER A 72 12.66 -4.78 2.33
C SER A 72 12.32 -4.10 3.65
N ASP A 73 11.07 -4.29 4.11
CA ASP A 73 10.52 -3.66 5.31
C ASP A 73 11.02 -4.38 6.57
N VAL A 74 11.15 -5.71 6.51
CA VAL A 74 11.61 -6.51 7.65
C VAL A 74 13.13 -6.43 7.81
N SER A 75 13.57 -6.16 9.04
CA SER A 75 14.96 -6.25 9.51
C SER A 75 15.51 -7.68 9.50
N LEU A 76 15.45 -8.40 8.38
CA LEU A 76 16.02 -9.73 8.26
C LEU A 76 17.55 -9.65 8.32
N GLY A 77 18.16 -10.47 9.16
CA GLY A 77 19.61 -10.70 9.15
C GLY A 77 20.05 -11.30 7.82
N CYS A 78 21.33 -11.09 7.45
CA CYS A 78 21.86 -11.55 6.16
C CYS A 78 21.66 -13.06 5.92
N MET A 79 21.86 -13.90 6.96
CA MET A 79 21.69 -15.35 6.86
C MET A 79 20.26 -15.76 6.50
N ARG A 80 19.25 -15.20 7.19
CA ARG A 80 17.82 -15.50 6.91
C ARG A 80 17.42 -15.05 5.50
N LEU A 81 17.97 -13.93 5.03
CA LEU A 81 17.74 -13.46 3.67
C LEU A 81 18.33 -14.41 2.62
N LEU A 82 19.54 -14.93 2.85
CA LEU A 82 20.16 -15.92 1.96
C LEU A 82 19.39 -17.24 1.95
N LEU A 83 18.96 -17.73 3.11
CA LEU A 83 18.12 -18.94 3.20
C LEU A 83 16.80 -18.77 2.43
N LEU A 84 16.18 -17.59 2.53
CA LEU A 84 14.98 -17.30 1.76
C LEU A 84 15.28 -17.32 0.26
N ILE A 85 16.34 -16.66 -0.20
CA ILE A 85 16.76 -16.69 -1.62
C ILE A 85 16.96 -18.12 -2.09
N GLN A 86 17.74 -18.92 -1.35
CA GLN A 86 17.98 -20.33 -1.69
C GLN A 86 16.67 -21.12 -1.75
N SER A 87 15.74 -20.90 -0.82
CA SER A 87 14.44 -21.60 -0.87
C SER A 87 13.63 -21.27 -2.12
N TRP A 88 13.75 -20.05 -2.65
CA TRP A 88 13.08 -19.62 -3.88
C TRP A 88 13.79 -20.16 -5.13
N GLU A 89 15.12 -20.24 -5.11
CA GLU A 89 15.93 -20.81 -6.20
C GLU A 89 15.77 -22.33 -6.30
N ASP A 90 15.76 -23.02 -5.16
CA ASP A 90 15.52 -24.46 -5.04
C ASP A 90 14.07 -24.85 -5.41
N GLY A 91 13.17 -23.86 -5.50
CA GLY A 91 11.74 -24.07 -5.75
C GLY A 91 10.94 -24.60 -4.55
N ARG A 92 11.55 -24.66 -3.36
CA ARG A 92 10.84 -24.99 -2.10
C ARG A 92 9.77 -23.94 -1.79
N THR A 93 10.12 -22.67 -2.00
CA THR A 93 9.17 -21.55 -1.98
C THR A 93 8.88 -21.15 -3.42
N CYS A 94 7.64 -21.34 -3.87
CA CYS A 94 7.26 -21.03 -5.25
C CYS A 94 5.84 -20.50 -5.35
N PHE A 95 5.53 -19.87 -6.48
CA PHE A 95 4.15 -19.53 -6.83
C PHE A 95 3.49 -20.72 -7.52
N VAL A 96 2.26 -21.00 -7.12
CA VAL A 96 1.41 -22.04 -7.72
C VAL A 96 0.17 -21.39 -8.30
N GLU A 97 -0.21 -21.79 -9.51
CA GLU A 97 -1.47 -21.37 -10.17
C GLU A 97 -2.64 -22.09 -9.50
N LEU A 98 -3.65 -21.32 -9.09
CA LEU A 98 -4.86 -21.82 -8.46
C LEU A 98 -6.00 -21.92 -9.46
N SER A 99 -6.81 -22.97 -9.32
CA SER A 99 -8.10 -23.09 -10.00
C SER A 99 -9.08 -22.03 -9.51
N LYS A 100 -10.09 -21.71 -10.33
CA LYS A 100 -11.18 -20.79 -9.95
C LYS A 100 -11.92 -21.25 -8.70
N GLU A 101 -12.07 -22.57 -8.54
CA GLU A 101 -12.73 -23.18 -7.38
C GLU A 101 -11.91 -23.00 -6.11
N GLU A 102 -10.60 -23.27 -6.18
CA GLU A 102 -9.67 -23.08 -5.07
C GLU A 102 -9.59 -21.61 -4.63
N VAL A 103 -9.60 -20.68 -5.59
CA VAL A 103 -9.66 -19.23 -5.28
C VAL A 103 -10.95 -18.88 -4.55
N ALA A 104 -12.09 -19.47 -4.91
CA ALA A 104 -13.35 -19.23 -4.22
C ALA A 104 -13.32 -19.76 -2.78
N VAL A 105 -12.76 -20.95 -2.57
CA VAL A 105 -12.55 -21.53 -1.23
C VAL A 105 -11.64 -20.63 -0.40
N ARG A 106 -10.47 -20.25 -0.92
CA ARG A 106 -9.52 -19.37 -0.21
C ARG A 106 -10.10 -18.01 0.12
N LYS A 107 -10.94 -17.47 -0.76
CA LYS A 107 -11.68 -16.23 -0.52
C LYS A 107 -12.70 -16.38 0.60
N ALA A 108 -13.42 -17.50 0.67
CA ALA A 108 -14.35 -17.79 1.75
C ALA A 108 -13.63 -17.96 3.09
N GLU A 109 -12.55 -18.74 3.12
CA GLU A 109 -11.69 -18.92 4.31
C GLU A 109 -11.14 -17.60 4.82
N TYR A 110 -10.61 -16.75 3.93
CA TYR A 110 -10.11 -15.43 4.31
C TYR A 110 -11.22 -14.56 4.91
N ARG A 111 -12.42 -14.57 4.30
CA ARG A 111 -13.57 -13.81 4.83
C ARG A 111 -13.99 -14.31 6.20
N ALA A 112 -14.00 -15.62 6.43
CA ALA A 112 -14.28 -16.20 7.73
C ALA A 112 -13.27 -15.72 8.79
N LYS A 113 -11.96 -15.77 8.48
CA LYS A 113 -10.91 -15.30 9.38
C LYS A 113 -10.95 -13.79 9.67
N VAL A 114 -11.39 -12.99 8.70
CA VAL A 114 -11.63 -11.56 8.90
C VAL A 114 -12.85 -11.35 9.80
N ALA A 115 -13.92 -12.15 9.62
CA ALA A 115 -15.12 -12.06 10.44
C ALA A 115 -14.88 -12.50 11.90
N THR A 116 -14.02 -13.50 12.14
CA THR A 116 -13.60 -13.90 13.49
C THR A 116 -12.63 -12.90 14.13
N GLY A 117 -12.01 -12.02 13.34
CA GLY A 117 -11.05 -11.03 13.81
C GLY A 117 -9.61 -11.55 13.92
N GLU A 118 -9.32 -12.77 13.47
CA GLU A 118 -7.94 -13.31 13.40
C GLU A 118 -7.06 -12.51 12.42
N ILE A 119 -7.67 -12.02 11.33
CA ILE A 119 -6.98 -11.24 10.31
C ILE A 119 -7.56 -9.83 10.25
N ILE A 120 -6.71 -8.83 10.47
CA ILE A 120 -7.06 -7.44 10.26
C ILE A 120 -7.06 -7.14 8.75
N ALA A 121 -8.24 -6.92 8.17
CA ALA A 121 -8.34 -6.56 6.78
C ALA A 121 -7.66 -5.21 6.49
N PRO A 122 -6.93 -5.07 5.37
CA PRO A 122 -6.26 -3.83 5.04
C PRO A 122 -7.29 -2.72 4.79
N LYS A 123 -7.14 -1.58 5.48
CA LYS A 123 -8.02 -0.40 5.36
C LYS A 123 -8.31 -0.10 3.88
N PRO A 124 -9.58 0.15 3.48
CA PRO A 124 -9.89 0.58 2.12
C PRO A 124 -9.13 1.87 1.78
N TYR A 125 -8.86 2.09 0.49
CA TYR A 125 -8.29 3.36 0.06
C TYR A 125 -9.28 4.48 0.42
N ALA A 126 -8.76 5.56 1.01
CA ALA A 126 -9.57 6.75 1.20
C ALA A 126 -10.05 7.22 -0.18
N LEU A 127 -11.31 7.59 -0.26
CA LEU A 127 -11.81 8.31 -1.42
C LEU A 127 -11.01 9.62 -1.54
N ARG A 128 -10.82 10.07 -2.78
CA ARG A 128 -10.24 11.39 -2.99
C ARG A 128 -11.17 12.44 -2.39
N SER A 129 -10.62 13.56 -1.92
CA SER A 129 -11.41 14.64 -1.31
C SER A 129 -12.44 15.24 -2.26
N ASP A 130 -12.20 15.16 -3.57
CA ASP A 130 -13.07 15.63 -4.65
C ASP A 130 -13.94 14.49 -5.25
N CYS A 131 -13.92 13.30 -4.66
CA CYS A 131 -14.68 12.16 -5.18
C CYS A 131 -16.17 12.39 -4.94
N GLY A 132 -16.94 12.58 -6.01
CA GLY A 132 -18.37 12.89 -5.95
C GLY A 132 -18.67 14.39 -6.00
N ASP A 133 -17.66 15.26 -5.87
CA ASP A 133 -17.83 16.69 -6.11
C ASP A 133 -18.19 16.90 -7.59
N ARG A 134 -19.30 17.60 -7.84
CA ARG A 134 -19.57 18.14 -9.17
C ARG A 134 -18.45 19.11 -9.51
N ARG A 135 -17.65 18.78 -10.52
CA ARG A 135 -16.66 19.73 -11.08
C ARG A 135 -17.42 21.00 -11.46
N PRO A 136 -17.16 22.16 -10.83
CA PRO A 136 -17.81 23.38 -11.25
C PRO A 136 -17.34 23.68 -12.67
N HIS A 137 -18.27 23.71 -13.62
CA HIS A 137 -17.96 24.17 -14.98
C HIS A 137 -17.48 25.64 -14.96
N LEU A 138 -17.94 26.43 -13.97
CA LEU A 138 -17.56 27.83 -13.75
C LEU A 138 -17.46 28.11 -12.24
N GLN A 139 -16.46 28.89 -11.82
CA GLN A 139 -16.42 29.50 -10.49
C GLN A 139 -17.27 30.79 -10.51
N LYS A 140 -18.37 30.83 -9.76
CA LYS A 140 -19.25 32.02 -9.67
C LYS A 140 -18.61 33.02 -8.69
N GLY A 141 -17.89 34.02 -9.20
CA GLY A 141 -17.48 35.20 -8.41
C GLY A 141 -18.63 36.20 -8.25
N SER A 142 -18.50 37.18 -7.34
CA SER A 142 -19.50 38.23 -7.12
C SER A 142 -19.75 39.10 -8.37
N ALA A 143 -18.71 39.28 -9.19
CA ALA A 143 -18.77 39.96 -10.49
C ALA A 143 -19.08 38.94 -11.60
N GLY A 144 -20.34 38.52 -11.69
CA GLY A 144 -20.82 37.46 -12.57
C GLY A 144 -20.15 37.35 -13.96
N ARG A 145 -20.01 36.10 -14.42
CA ARG A 145 -19.74 35.68 -15.81
C ARG A 145 -18.38 36.03 -16.44
N HIS A 146 -17.27 35.83 -15.74
CA HIS A 146 -15.98 35.67 -16.41
C HIS A 146 -15.40 34.27 -16.18
N ASN A 147 -15.11 33.57 -17.29
CA ASN A 147 -14.44 32.27 -17.32
C ASN A 147 -12.98 32.42 -16.83
N LYS A 148 -12.78 32.47 -15.52
CA LYS A 148 -11.42 32.44 -14.95
C LYS A 148 -10.90 31.00 -14.97
N LYS A 149 -9.64 30.81 -15.38
CA LYS A 149 -8.93 29.54 -15.18
C LYS A 149 -8.89 29.26 -13.68
N LEU A 150 -9.22 28.04 -13.27
CA LEU A 150 -9.15 27.59 -11.88
C LEU A 150 -7.70 27.66 -11.39
N PHE A 151 -7.39 28.61 -10.51
CA PHE A 151 -6.16 28.61 -9.73
C PHE A 151 -6.42 27.88 -8.42
N TYR A 152 -5.76 26.75 -8.21
CA TYR A 152 -5.86 26.00 -6.96
C TYR A 152 -5.04 26.72 -5.88
N SER A 153 -5.65 27.66 -5.15
CA SER A 153 -5.12 28.05 -3.85
C SER A 153 -5.49 26.97 -2.83
N LYS A 154 -4.53 26.53 -2.02
CA LYS A 154 -4.74 25.55 -0.93
C LYS A 154 -5.54 26.13 0.26
N SER A 155 -6.22 27.26 0.07
CA SER A 155 -7.00 27.91 1.11
C SER A 155 -8.30 27.16 1.37
N VAL A 156 -8.78 27.24 2.61
CA VAL A 156 -10.10 26.73 3.01
C VAL A 156 -11.17 27.41 2.15
N ARG A 157 -12.15 26.64 1.65
CA ARG A 157 -13.18 27.12 0.70
C ARG A 157 -14.18 28.11 1.34
N TYR A 158 -14.23 28.18 2.66
CA TYR A 158 -15.16 29.01 3.43
C TYR A 158 -14.42 29.55 4.66
N ILE A 159 -14.42 30.87 4.83
CA ILE A 159 -14.09 31.54 6.09
C ILE A 159 -15.44 31.92 6.65
N ASP A 160 -15.79 31.38 7.81
CA ASP A 160 -17.01 31.78 8.50
C ASP A 160 -16.74 33.14 9.15
N ASP A 161 -17.16 34.22 8.51
CA ASP A 161 -17.17 35.56 9.10
C ASP A 161 -18.36 35.65 10.07
N SER A 162 -18.29 34.93 11.19
CA SER A 162 -19.20 35.13 12.31
C SER A 162 -18.57 36.12 13.31
N ASP A 163 -18.46 37.37 12.90
CA ASP A 163 -18.35 38.50 13.83
C ASP A 163 -19.77 38.86 14.29
N ALA A 164 -20.31 38.05 15.19
CA ALA A 164 -21.61 38.30 15.81
C ALA A 164 -21.41 39.33 16.93
N GLU A 165 -21.60 40.60 16.58
CA GLU A 165 -21.85 41.73 17.49
C GLU A 165 -22.82 41.30 18.61
N LEU A 166 -22.35 41.31 19.85
CA LEU A 166 -23.11 40.93 21.03
C LEU A 166 -23.92 42.15 21.49
N GLU A 167 -25.07 42.38 20.84
CA GLU A 167 -26.03 43.41 21.23
C GLU A 167 -26.93 42.88 22.35
N GLY A 168 -26.98 43.61 23.46
CA GLY A 168 -27.52 43.17 24.74
C GLY A 168 -29.04 43.02 24.82
N LEU A 169 -29.46 42.24 25.82
CA LEU A 169 -30.77 42.37 26.45
C LEU A 169 -30.58 42.32 27.97
N GLU A 170 -30.79 43.50 28.57
CA GLU A 170 -31.12 43.71 29.97
C GLU A 170 -32.49 43.08 30.32
N ASP A 171 -32.68 42.90 31.63
CA ASP A 171 -33.93 42.72 32.37
C ASP A 171 -34.54 41.32 32.48
N LEU A 172 -34.24 40.65 33.61
CA LEU A 172 -35.23 39.99 34.46
C LEU A 172 -34.69 39.87 35.91
N GLU A 173 -35.02 40.86 36.75
CA GLU A 173 -35.45 40.65 38.14
C GLU A 173 -36.43 41.76 38.57
#